data_AF-A0A836U186-F1
#
_entry.id   AF-A0A836U186-F1
#
_cell.length_a   1.000
_cell.length_b   1.000
_cell.length_c   1.000
_cell.angle_alpha   90.00
_cell.angle_beta   90.00
_cell.angle_gamma   90.00
#
_symmetry.space_group_name_H-M   'P 1'
#
loop_
_entity.id
_entity.type
_entity.pdbx_description
1 polymer ?
#
loop_
_entity_poly.entity_id
_entity_poly.type
_entity_poly.pdbx_seq_one_letter_code
_entity_poly.pdbx_strand_id
1 'polypeptide(L)' 'MATGPLAINRADAEQLQSLPYIGPRMAAAIIEYRQVHGPFSSVDDLNRVSGIGVATVERLRLLVSMD' A
#
# COMPACT_ATOMS: atom_id res chain seq x y z
N MET A 1 -10.34 -15.55 7.11
CA MET A 1 -9.72 -15.81 5.79
C MET A 1 -9.71 -14.47 5.08
N ALA A 2 -8.54 -13.87 4.83
CA ALA A 2 -8.51 -12.64 4.04
C ALA A 2 -8.79 -13.02 2.60
N THR A 3 -10.01 -12.74 2.15
CA THR A 3 -10.55 -13.12 0.84
C THR A 3 -10.17 -12.04 -0.16
N GLY A 4 -9.04 -12.22 -0.85
CA GLY A 4 -8.64 -11.40 -2.00
C GLY A 4 -7.66 -10.26 -1.70
N PRO A 5 -7.18 -9.59 -2.76
CA PRO A 5 -6.22 -8.49 -2.65
C PRO A 5 -6.78 -7.30 -1.85
N LEU A 6 -5.91 -6.61 -1.13
CA LEU A 6 -6.28 -5.43 -0.34
C LEU A 6 -6.39 -4.18 -1.22
N ALA A 7 -7.54 -3.51 -1.16
CA ALA A 7 -7.80 -2.25 -1.85
C ALA A 7 -6.91 -1.10 -1.34
N ILE A 8 -5.79 -0.81 -2.02
CA ILE A 8 -4.73 0.08 -1.49
C ILE A 8 -5.19 1.52 -1.30
N ASN A 9 -6.15 1.98 -2.10
CA ASN A 9 -6.67 3.34 -2.07
C ASN A 9 -7.70 3.56 -0.97
N ARG A 10 -8.25 2.48 -0.40
CA ARG A 10 -9.31 2.54 0.62
C ARG A 10 -8.90 1.93 1.95
N ALA A 11 -7.86 1.08 1.97
CA ALA A 11 -7.41 0.39 3.16
C ALA A 11 -7.07 1.35 4.30
N ASP A 12 -7.50 1.04 5.51
CA ASP A 12 -7.09 1.75 6.73
C ASP A 12 -5.70 1.31 7.21
N ALA A 13 -5.21 1.93 8.29
CA ALA A 13 -3.87 1.66 8.79
C ALA A 13 -3.70 0.21 9.28
N GLU A 14 -4.72 -0.41 9.88
CA GLU A 14 -4.63 -1.79 10.38
C GLU A 14 -4.62 -2.79 9.23
N GLN A 15 -5.47 -2.56 8.22
CA GLN A 15 -5.50 -3.35 7.01
C GLN A 15 -4.18 -3.27 6.25
N LEU A 16 -3.59 -2.07 6.11
CA LEU A 16 -2.26 -1.93 5.49
C LEU A 16 -1.18 -2.67 6.28
N GLN A 17 -1.24 -2.64 7.61
CA GLN A 17 -0.30 -3.38 8.47
C GLN A 17 -0.44 -4.90 8.39
N SER A 18 -1.54 -5.42 7.83
CA SER A 18 -1.66 -6.85 7.54
C SER A 18 -0.80 -7.30 6.35
N LEU A 19 -0.32 -6.36 5.53
CA LEU A 19 0.58 -6.66 4.43
C LEU A 19 1.99 -6.98 4.95
N PRO A 20 2.68 -7.95 4.36
CA PRO A 20 4.05 -8.24 4.73
C PRO A 20 4.92 -7.01 4.44
N TYR A 21 5.89 -6.75 5.32
CA TYR A 21 6.84 -5.63 5.25
C TYR A 21 6.25 -4.24 5.50
N ILE A 22 4.93 -4.11 5.69
CA ILE A 22 4.27 -2.84 6.00
C ILE A 22 4.04 -2.75 7.51
N GLY A 23 4.91 -2.01 8.20
CA GLY A 23 4.72 -1.64 9.60
C GLY A 23 3.91 -0.35 9.77
N PRO A 24 3.62 0.07 11.02
CA PRO A 24 2.83 1.27 11.33
C PRO A 24 3.31 2.53 10.59
N ARG A 25 4.64 2.72 10.52
CA ARG A 25 5.26 3.86 9.83
C ARG A 25 4.98 3.86 8.33
N MET A 26 5.06 2.70 7.67
CA MET A 26 4.80 2.60 6.23
C MET A 26 3.31 2.74 5.93
N ALA A 27 2.44 2.15 6.76
CA ALA A 27 1.00 2.33 6.63
C ALA A 27 0.59 3.82 6.71
N ALA A 28 1.13 4.55 7.68
CA ALA A 28 0.92 5.99 7.80
C ALA A 28 1.42 6.74 6.55
N ALA A 29 2.62 6.41 6.04
CA ALA A 29 3.17 7.04 4.85
C ALA A 29 2.34 6.78 3.58
N ILE A 30 1.77 5.59 3.42
CA ILE A 30 0.86 5.26 2.30
C ILE A 30 -0.41 6.12 2.37
N ILE A 31 -1.02 6.22 3.56
CA ILE A 31 -2.23 7.01 3.78
C ILE A 31 -1.96 8.49 3.54
N GLU A 32 -0.88 9.03 4.10
CA GLU A 32 -0.48 10.43 3.91
C GLU A 32 -0.22 10.72 2.43
N TYR A 33 0.51 9.83 1.74
CA TYR A 33 0.79 9.99 0.32
C TYR A 33 -0.49 10.11 -0.50
N ARG A 34 -1.46 9.19 -0.33
CA ARG A 34 -2.72 9.24 -1.09
C ARG A 34 -3.63 10.41 -0.70
N GLN A 35 -3.50 10.93 0.51
CA GLN A 35 -4.23 12.14 0.94
C GLN A 35 -3.66 13.41 0.31
N VAL A 36 -2.33 13.50 0.19
CA VAL A 36 -1.64 14.68 -0.34
C VAL A 36 -1.59 14.69 -1.86
N HIS A 37 -1.30 13.54 -2.48
CA HIS A 37 -1.08 13.41 -3.91
C HIS A 37 -2.28 12.84 -4.68
N GLY A 38 -3.32 12.40 -3.97
CA GLY A 38 -4.44 11.66 -4.55
C GLY A 38 -4.19 10.16 -4.63
N PRO A 39 -5.19 9.37 -5.06
CA PRO A 39 -5.11 7.91 -5.09
C PRO A 39 -4.00 7.42 -6.02
N PHE A 40 -3.43 6.25 -5.69
CA PHE A 40 -2.51 5.54 -6.56
C PHE A 40 -3.22 5.10 -7.83
N SER A 41 -2.59 5.34 -8.99
CA SER A 41 -3.12 4.93 -10.29
C SER A 41 -2.63 3.54 -10.71
N SER A 42 -1.57 3.07 -10.08
CA SER A 42 -0.97 1.75 -10.28
C SER A 42 -0.29 1.25 -9.01
N VAL A 43 -0.04 -0.06 -8.90
CA VAL A 43 0.77 -0.62 -7.80
C VAL A 43 2.19 -0.05 -7.82
N ASP A 44 2.72 0.27 -9.01
CA ASP A 44 4.05 0.85 -9.19
C ASP A 44 4.21 2.20 -8.49
N ASP A 45 3.14 3.00 -8.39
CA ASP A 45 3.16 4.29 -7.71
C ASP A 45 3.47 4.18 -6.20
N LEU A 46 3.34 2.99 -5.61
CA LEU A 46 3.75 2.75 -4.22
C LEU A 46 5.25 2.99 -4.02
N ASN A 47 6.08 2.89 -5.05
CA ASN A 47 7.52 3.21 -4.96
C ASN A 47 7.80 4.70 -4.66
N ARG A 48 6.79 5.56 -4.82
CA ARG A 48 6.89 7.01 -4.52
C ARG A 48 6.72 7.29 -3.03
N VAL A 49 6.21 6.33 -2.27
CA VAL A 49 6.09 6.42 -0.82
C VAL A 49 7.46 6.18 -0.20
N SER A 50 7.92 7.12 0.64
CA SER A 50 9.22 7.01 1.31
C SER A 50 9.33 5.71 2.11
N GLY A 51 10.39 4.94 1.85
CA GLY A 51 10.63 3.64 2.47
C GLY A 51 10.08 2.44 1.70
N ILE A 52 9.28 2.63 0.66
CA ILE A 52 8.82 1.55 -0.23
C ILE A 52 9.69 1.52 -1.48
N GLY A 53 10.58 0.53 -1.55
CA GLY A 53 11.41 0.29 -2.73
C GLY A 53 10.76 -0.68 -3.73
N VAL A 54 11.36 -0.78 -4.92
CA VAL A 54 10.91 -1.69 -6.00
C VAL A 54 10.71 -3.13 -5.51
N ALA A 55 11.63 -3.65 -4.69
CA ALA A 55 11.52 -5.01 -4.15
C ALA A 55 10.28 -5.22 -3.28
N THR A 56 9.85 -4.19 -2.53
CA THR A 56 8.61 -4.23 -1.74
C THR A 56 7.41 -4.18 -2.66
N VAL A 57 7.41 -3.29 -3.65
CA VAL A 57 6.33 -3.18 -4.66
C VAL A 57 6.06 -4.52 -5.34
N GLU A 58 7.11 -5.20 -5.82
CA GLU A 58 6.98 -6.50 -6.49
C GLU A 58 6.31 -7.56 -5.61
N ARG A 59 6.62 -7.56 -4.30
CA ARG A 59 5.98 -8.48 -3.34
C ARG A 59 4.54 -8.13 -3.05
N LEU A 60 4.20 -6.83 -3.10
CA LEU A 60 2.84 -6.35 -2.84
C LEU A 60 1.91 -6.54 -4.04
N ARG A 61 2.41 -6.62 -5.28
CA ARG A 61 1.57 -6.75 -6.50
C ARG A 61 0.51 -7.84 -6.45
N LEU A 62 0.79 -8.96 -5.79
CA LEU A 62 -0.15 -10.08 -5.67
C LEU A 62 -1.10 -9.97 -4.48
N LEU A 63 -0.89 -8.96 -3.62
CA LEU A 63 -1.58 -8.78 -2.35
C LEU A 63 -2.46 -7.54 -2.32
N VAL A 64 -2.35 -6.65 -3.31
CA VAL A 64 -3.11 -5.39 -3.36
C VAL A 64 -3.90 -5.26 -4.67
N SER A 65 -5.02 -4.54 -4.61
CA SER A 65 -5.78 -4.07 -5.78
C SER A 65 -5.94 -2.55 -5.74
N MET A 66 -6.35 -1.97 -6.87
CA MET A 66 -6.56 -0.53 -7.03
C MET A 66 -7.96 -0.05 -6.64
N ASP A 67 -8.82 -0.98 -6.20
CA ASP A 67 -10.25 -0.72 -5.96
C ASP A 67 -10.51 0.39 -4.92
#